data_AF-A0A935W466-F1
#
_entry.id   AF-A0A935W466-F1
#
_cell.length_a   1.000
_cell.length_b   1.000
_cell.length_c   1.000
_cell.angle_alpha   90.00
_cell.angle_beta   90.00
_cell.angle_gamma   90.00
#
_symmetry.space_group_name_H-M   'P 1'
#
loop_
_entity.id
_entity.type
_entity.pdbx_description
1 polymer ?
#
loop_
_entity_poly.entity_id
_entity_poly.type
_entity_poly.pdbx_seq_one_letter_code
_entity_poly.pdbx_strand_id
1 'polypeptide(L)'
;MRSNPTPSAAIAPPSGPPSPPAPVRRYVLPLAGEDWQGLLARLAAAGEAELALDALLAWNPHLAYRPPSNPLTPLDIVFLEGPRTGPR
;
A
#
# COMPACT_ATOMS: atom_id res chain seq x y z
N MET A 1 -22.18 32.82 -47.48
CA MET A 1 -21.60 31.46 -47.33
C MET A 1 -20.64 31.47 -46.16
N ARG A 2 -21.01 30.86 -45.02
CA ARG A 2 -20.08 30.65 -43.89
C ARG A 2 -19.79 29.14 -43.85
N SER A 3 -18.53 28.78 -44.07
CA SER A 3 -18.06 27.40 -44.04
C SER A 3 -18.01 26.91 -42.59
N ASN A 4 -18.58 25.72 -42.34
CA ASN A 4 -18.54 25.03 -41.06
C ASN A 4 -17.19 24.29 -40.90
N PRO A 5 -16.50 24.30 -39.74
CA PRO A 5 -15.27 23.53 -39.57
C PRO A 5 -15.56 22.04 -39.30
N THR A 6 -14.69 21.20 -39.86
CA THR A 6 -14.63 19.73 -39.82
C THR A 6 -14.69 19.14 -38.41
N PRO A 7 -15.35 17.98 -38.18
CA PRO A 7 -15.33 17.32 -36.88
C PRO A 7 -13.94 16.76 -36.54
N SER A 8 -13.49 17.07 -35.32
CA SER A 8 -12.26 16.56 -34.71
C SER A 8 -12.31 15.03 -34.57
N ALA A 9 -11.32 14.33 -35.13
CA ALA A 9 -11.21 12.88 -35.02
C ALA A 9 -11.05 12.47 -33.55
N ALA A 10 -12.05 11.78 -33.01
CA ALA A 10 -11.97 11.19 -31.68
C ALA A 10 -10.89 10.10 -31.66
N ILE A 11 -9.89 10.25 -30.79
CA ILE A 11 -8.90 9.22 -30.49
C ILE A 11 -9.65 8.07 -29.82
N ALA A 12 -9.82 6.95 -30.54
CA ALA A 12 -10.36 5.73 -29.96
C ALA A 12 -9.37 5.19 -28.91
N PRO A 13 -9.83 4.79 -27.70
CA PRO A 13 -8.94 4.16 -26.72
C PRO A 13 -8.42 2.82 -27.26
N PRO A 14 -7.17 2.43 -26.91
CA PRO A 14 -6.58 1.19 -27.39
C PRO A 14 -7.43 -0.01 -26.96
N SER A 15 -7.83 -0.84 -27.93
CA SER A 15 -8.70 -2.02 -27.75
C SER A 15 -7.98 -3.25 -27.20
N GLY A 16 -6.98 -3.06 -26.32
CA GLY A 16 -6.28 -4.16 -25.65
C GLY A 16 -7.07 -4.70 -24.45
N PRO A 17 -6.89 -5.98 -24.06
CA PRO A 17 -7.41 -6.46 -22.79
C PRO A 17 -6.83 -5.62 -21.65
N PRO A 18 -7.60 -5.33 -20.57
CA PRO A 18 -7.06 -4.60 -19.44
C PRO A 18 -5.86 -5.36 -18.87
N SER A 19 -4.74 -4.66 -18.67
CA SER A 19 -3.62 -5.22 -17.92
C SER A 19 -4.10 -5.70 -16.55
N PRO A 20 -3.61 -6.85 -16.06
CA PRO A 20 -3.99 -7.31 -14.72
C PRO A 20 -3.62 -6.24 -13.69
N PRO A 21 -4.46 -6.04 -12.65
CA PRO A 21 -4.16 -5.06 -11.62
C PRO A 21 -2.83 -5.39 -10.96
N ALA A 22 -2.06 -4.35 -10.62
CA ALA A 22 -0.82 -4.53 -9.89
C ALA A 22 -1.10 -5.31 -8.59
N PRO A 23 -0.28 -6.31 -8.24
CA PRO A 23 -0.49 -7.09 -7.03
C PRO A 23 -0.50 -6.20 -5.78
N VAL A 24 -1.56 -6.30 -4.98
CA VAL A 24 -1.72 -5.52 -3.74
C VAL A 24 -0.80 -6.08 -2.66
N ARG A 25 -0.06 -5.19 -1.96
CA ARG A 25 0.77 -5.60 -0.82
C ARG A 25 -0.11 -6.03 0.34
N ARG A 26 0.29 -7.08 1.08
CA ARG A 26 -0.31 -7.47 2.35
C ARG A 26 -0.11 -6.37 3.38
N TYR A 27 -1.16 -6.04 4.10
CA TYR A 27 -1.14 -5.03 5.16
C TYR A 27 -2.10 -5.40 6.29
N VAL A 28 -1.93 -4.74 7.43
CA VAL A 28 -2.82 -4.80 8.59
C VAL A 28 -3.09 -3.41 9.13
N LEU A 29 -4.20 -3.29 9.84
CA LEU A 29 -4.53 -2.12 10.64
C LEU A 29 -4.17 -2.41 12.11
N PRO A 30 -3.48 -1.49 12.78
CA PRO A 30 -3.25 -1.56 14.21
C PRO A 30 -4.56 -1.47 15.01
N LEU A 31 -4.55 -1.99 16.23
CA LEU A 31 -5.61 -1.75 17.21
C LEU A 31 -5.40 -0.40 17.91
N ALA A 32 -6.45 0.11 18.56
CA ALA A 32 -6.36 1.37 19.28
C ALA A 32 -5.35 1.28 20.43
N GLY A 33 -4.36 2.18 20.44
CA GLY A 33 -3.30 2.20 21.44
C GLY A 33 -2.25 1.09 21.26
N GLU A 34 -2.29 0.35 20.16
CA GLU A 34 -1.29 -0.66 19.83
C GLU A 34 0.04 0.02 19.45
N ASP A 35 1.14 -0.52 19.93
CA ASP A 35 2.48 -0.15 19.49
C ASP A 35 3.07 -1.24 18.59
N TRP A 36 4.31 -1.05 18.14
CA TRP A 36 4.99 -2.02 17.29
C TRP A 36 5.15 -3.41 17.95
N GLN A 37 5.34 -3.45 19.27
CA GLN A 37 5.54 -4.70 20.00
C GLN A 37 4.22 -5.46 20.17
N GLY A 38 3.14 -4.75 20.51
CA GLY A 38 1.79 -5.29 20.57
C GLY A 38 1.34 -5.84 19.21
N LEU A 39 1.63 -5.09 18.14
CA LEU A 39 1.35 -5.53 16.78
C LEU A 39 2.10 -6.83 16.44
N LEU A 40 3.40 -6.89 16.73
CA LEU A 40 4.21 -8.09 16.49
C LEU A 40 3.69 -9.31 17.26
N ALA A 41 3.38 -9.15 18.53
CA ALA A 41 2.84 -10.23 19.35
C ALA A 41 1.52 -10.76 18.78
N ARG A 42 0.65 -9.87 18.31
CA ARG A 42 -0.63 -10.24 17.68
C ARG A 42 -0.44 -10.95 16.34
N LEU A 43 0.49 -10.49 15.51
CA LEU A 43 0.82 -11.15 14.23
C LEU A 43 1.39 -12.56 14.47
N ALA A 44 2.31 -12.70 15.41
CA ALA A 44 2.87 -13.99 15.80
C ALA A 44 1.79 -14.95 16.30
N ALA A 45 0.86 -14.49 17.14
CA ALA A 45 -0.26 -15.28 17.62
C ALA A 45 -1.24 -15.70 16.49
N ALA A 46 -1.34 -14.90 15.42
CA ALA A 46 -2.15 -15.22 14.25
C ALA A 46 -1.46 -16.19 13.26
N GLY A 47 -0.24 -16.65 13.57
CA GLY A 47 0.54 -17.53 12.69
C GLY A 47 1.11 -16.82 11.47
N GLU A 48 1.16 -15.48 11.49
CA GLU A 48 1.96 -14.75 10.51
C GLU A 48 3.43 -15.09 10.74
N ALA A 49 4.16 -15.32 9.65
CA ALA A 49 5.59 -15.61 9.71
C ALA A 49 6.30 -14.58 10.60
N GLU A 50 7.33 -15.00 11.33
CA GLU A 50 8.06 -14.17 12.28
C GLU A 50 8.68 -12.97 11.55
N LEU A 51 7.93 -11.86 11.48
CA LEU A 51 8.38 -10.63 10.84
C LEU A 51 9.33 -9.94 11.81
N ALA A 52 10.57 -9.73 11.38
CA ALA A 52 11.50 -8.93 12.15
C ALA A 52 10.99 -7.48 12.26
N LEU A 53 11.07 -6.87 13.45
CA LEU A 53 10.70 -5.46 13.68
C LEU A 53 11.40 -4.54 12.67
N ASP A 54 12.69 -4.75 12.43
CA ASP A 54 13.48 -3.95 11.50
C ASP A 54 12.93 -4.00 10.07
N ALA A 55 12.41 -5.16 9.64
CA ALA A 55 11.79 -5.30 8.33
C ALA A 55 10.46 -4.53 8.27
N LEU A 56 9.62 -4.63 9.30
CA LEU A 56 8.39 -3.85 9.40
C LEU A 56 8.66 -2.35 9.37
N LEU A 57 9.65 -1.88 10.13
CA LEU A 57 10.05 -0.47 10.14
C LEU A 57 10.56 -0.01 8.78
N ALA A 58 11.43 -0.80 8.14
CA ALA A 58 11.97 -0.50 6.81
C ALA A 58 10.88 -0.44 5.72
N TRP A 59 9.84 -1.27 5.84
CA TRP A 59 8.73 -1.30 4.88
C TRP A 59 7.66 -0.23 5.13
N ASN A 60 7.70 0.42 6.30
CA ASN A 60 6.74 1.42 6.77
C ASN A 60 7.45 2.70 7.25
N PRO A 61 8.26 3.36 6.40
CA PRO A 61 9.06 4.51 6.81
C PRO A 61 8.20 5.68 7.33
N HIS A 62 6.98 5.86 6.81
CA HIS A 62 6.04 6.89 7.26
C HIS A 62 5.60 6.72 8.72
N LEU A 63 5.68 5.51 9.27
CA LEU A 63 5.36 5.21 10.66
C LEU A 63 6.63 5.11 11.51
N ALA A 64 7.72 4.56 10.96
CA ALA A 64 8.98 4.37 11.66
C ALA A 64 9.62 5.68 12.16
N TYR A 65 9.42 6.79 11.43
CA TYR A 65 9.96 8.11 11.81
C TYR A 65 9.00 8.95 12.66
N ARG A 66 7.89 8.39 13.15
CA ARG A 66 7.02 9.11 14.09
C ARG A 66 7.72 9.28 15.45
N PRO A 67 7.45 10.38 16.18
CA PRO A 67 7.94 10.54 17.53
C PRO A 67 7.61 9.29 18.38
N PRO A 68 8.53 8.80 19.24
CA PRO A 68 8.33 7.57 20.03
C PRO A 68 7.09 7.58 20.93
N SER A 69 6.60 8.78 21.27
CA SER A 69 5.40 8.99 22.07
C SER A 69 4.09 8.80 21.30
N ASN A 70 4.13 8.55 19.99
CA ASN A 70 2.94 8.44 19.16
C ASN A 70 2.64 6.96 18.84
N PRO A 71 1.65 6.34 19.50
CA PRO A 71 1.27 4.96 19.22
C PRO A 71 0.76 4.81 17.78
N LEU A 72 0.71 3.58 17.30
CA LEU A 72 0.05 3.30 16.03
C LEU A 72 -1.45 3.60 16.19
N THR A 73 -2.04 4.18 15.15
CA THR A 73 -3.46 4.48 15.10
C THR A 73 -4.19 3.41 14.29
N PRO A 74 -5.50 3.19 14.54
CA PRO A 74 -6.30 2.26 13.73
C PRO A 74 -6.44 2.64 12.25
N LEU A 75 -6.00 3.84 11.88
CA LEU A 75 -5.98 4.34 10.50
C LEU A 75 -4.62 4.16 9.82
N ASP A 76 -3.60 3.76 10.57
CA ASP A 76 -2.29 3.49 10.00
C ASP A 76 -2.33 2.18 9.22
N ILE A 77 -1.83 2.22 7.98
CA ILE A 77 -1.63 1.03 7.15
C ILE A 77 -0.22 0.54 7.42
N VAL A 78 -0.11 -0.67 8.00
CA VAL A 78 1.18 -1.34 8.22
C VAL A 78 1.34 -2.45 7.20
N PHE A 79 2.29 -2.28 6.28
CA PHE A 79 2.64 -3.30 5.30
C PHE A 79 3.43 -4.42 5.94
N LEU A 80 3.06 -5.66 5.61
CA LEU A 80 3.68 -6.89 6.12
C LEU A 80 4.70 -7.51 5.17
N GLU A 81 4.94 -6.85 4.03
CA GLU A 81 5.92 -7.30 3.04
C GLU A 81 6.56 -6.10 2.36
N GLY A 82 7.77 -6.30 1.82
CA GLY A 82 8.53 -5.26 1.16
C GLY A 82 7.84 -4.64 -0.06
N PRO A 83 8.30 -3.45 -0.50
CA PRO A 83 7.84 -2.87 -1.75
C PRO A 83 8.17 -3.81 -2.91
N ARG A 84 7.19 -4.03 -3.80
CA ARG A 84 7.38 -4.82 -5.01
C ARG A 84 7.83 -3.88 -6.13
N THR A 85 9.08 -3.98 -6.56
CA THR A 85 9.58 -3.30 -7.78
C THR A 85 9.09 -4.06 -9.02
N GLY A 86 8.46 -3.38 -9.98
CA GLY A 86 8.08 -3.97 -11.28
C GLY A 86 9.04 -3.54 -12.40
N PRO A 87 9.09 -4.22 -13.58
CA PRO A 87 8.20 -5.28 -14.09
C PRO A 87 8.86 -6.67 -14.19
N ARG A 88 8.04 -7.71 -14.37
CA ARG A 88 8.44 -9.06 -14.81
C ARG A 88 8.07 -9.25 -16.28
#